data_AF-K1U0P7-F1
#
_entry.id   AF-K1U0P7-F1
#
_cell.length_a   1.000
_cell.length_b   1.000
_cell.length_c   1.000
_cell.angle_alpha   90.00
_cell.angle_beta   90.00
_cell.angle_gamma   90.00
#
_symmetry.space_group_name_H-M   'P 1'
#
loop_
_entity.id
_entity.type
_entity.pdbx_description
1 polymer ?
#
loop_
_entity_poly.entity_id
_entity_poly.type
_entity_poly.pdbx_seq_one_letter_code
_entity_poly.pdbx_strand_id
1 'polypeptide(L)'
;HRTISSVTGYKSGDDYIFADLFAGTGVVGASYRKEGCKVISNDIQYYSYVINKYLIEGSENIDESLISSLDLLEDVDGFIFENYCAGSGSGRNYFTDSNGKKCDAIRIEIERLFSQNLISEETYFGLLARSCEFNR
;
A
#
# COMPACT_ATOMS: atom_id res chain seq x y z
N HIS A 1 -27.82 -11.75 -4.71
CA HIS A 1 -26.38 -11.99 -4.62
C HIS A 1 -26.12 -12.84 -3.38
N ARG A 2 -25.36 -13.95 -3.46
CA ARG A 2 -24.94 -14.68 -2.25
C ARG A 2 -23.68 -14.01 -1.71
N THR A 3 -23.58 -13.85 -0.40
CA THR A 3 -22.35 -13.38 0.27
C THR A 3 -21.42 -14.57 0.50
N ILE A 4 -20.12 -14.32 0.64
CA ILE A 4 -19.14 -15.37 0.96
C ILE A 4 -19.58 -16.15 2.20
N SER A 5 -20.02 -15.47 3.26
CA SER A 5 -20.52 -16.11 4.48
C SER A 5 -21.74 -17.01 4.25
N SER A 6 -22.64 -16.65 3.33
CA SER A 6 -23.80 -17.49 2.99
C SER A 6 -23.45 -18.76 2.22
N VAL A 7 -22.29 -18.80 1.56
CA VAL A 7 -21.81 -19.96 0.81
C VAL A 7 -20.91 -20.84 1.67
N THR A 8 -20.06 -20.24 2.51
CA THR A 8 -19.12 -20.97 3.37
C THR A 8 -19.73 -21.41 4.69
N GLY A 9 -20.83 -20.77 5.12
CA GLY A 9 -21.41 -20.98 6.44
C GLY A 9 -20.63 -20.30 7.58
N TYR A 10 -19.63 -19.49 7.25
CA TYR A 10 -18.80 -18.77 8.20
C TYR A 10 -19.63 -17.86 9.13
N LYS A 11 -19.30 -17.88 10.42
CA LYS A 11 -19.85 -16.98 11.44
C LYS A 11 -18.71 -16.28 12.19
N SER A 12 -19.00 -15.04 12.60
CA SER A 12 -18.07 -14.26 13.43
C SER A 12 -17.67 -15.05 14.68
N GLY A 13 -16.36 -15.20 14.90
CA GLY A 13 -15.79 -15.96 16.02
C GLY A 13 -15.41 -17.41 15.69
N ASP A 14 -15.72 -17.90 14.49
CA ASP A 14 -15.19 -19.18 14.02
C ASP A 14 -13.67 -19.05 13.70
N ASP A 15 -12.90 -20.09 14.00
CA ASP A 15 -11.48 -20.17 13.61
C ASP A 15 -11.36 -20.58 12.14
N TYR A 16 -11.16 -19.59 11.25
CA TYR A 16 -11.05 -19.78 9.81
C TYR A 16 -9.77 -19.17 9.23
N ILE A 17 -9.28 -19.84 8.19
CA ILE A 17 -8.26 -19.31 7.28
C ILE A 17 -8.96 -18.80 6.02
N PHE A 18 -8.87 -17.51 5.75
CA PHE A 18 -9.41 -16.87 4.54
C PHE A 18 -8.30 -16.67 3.50
N ALA A 19 -8.46 -17.23 2.32
CA ALA A 19 -7.48 -17.12 1.23
C ALA A 19 -8.00 -16.18 0.12
N ASP A 20 -7.36 -15.02 -0.03
CA ASP A 20 -7.63 -14.00 -1.03
C ASP A 20 -6.56 -14.03 -2.14
N LEU A 21 -6.76 -14.89 -3.15
CA LEU A 21 -5.73 -15.20 -4.15
C LEU A 21 -5.60 -14.16 -5.28
N PHE A 22 -6.48 -13.17 -5.29
CA PHE A 22 -6.51 -12.04 -6.24
C PHE A 22 -6.85 -10.75 -5.48
N ALA A 23 -6.05 -10.48 -4.46
CA ALA A 23 -6.45 -9.56 -3.40
C ALA A 23 -6.60 -8.11 -3.85
N GLY A 24 -5.94 -7.69 -4.94
CA GLY A 24 -6.11 -6.36 -5.52
C GLY A 24 -5.85 -5.26 -4.49
N THR A 25 -6.90 -4.54 -4.09
CA THR A 25 -6.84 -3.45 -3.09
C THR A 25 -6.78 -3.94 -1.64
N GLY A 26 -6.91 -5.24 -1.39
CA GLY A 26 -6.85 -5.87 -0.06
C GLY A 26 -8.05 -5.60 0.83
N VAL A 27 -9.11 -4.95 0.33
CA VAL A 27 -10.32 -4.61 1.11
C VAL A 27 -11.03 -5.85 1.64
N VAL A 28 -11.11 -6.92 0.85
CA VAL A 28 -11.78 -8.17 1.24
C VAL A 28 -10.98 -8.88 2.33
N GLY A 29 -9.69 -9.13 2.09
CA GLY A 29 -8.78 -9.68 3.11
C GLY A 29 -8.79 -8.88 4.41
N ALA A 30 -8.71 -7.54 4.35
CA ALA A 30 -8.75 -6.67 5.53
C ALA A 30 -10.06 -6.81 6.33
N SER A 31 -11.20 -6.96 5.65
CA SER A 31 -12.49 -7.20 6.30
C SER A 31 -12.48 -8.50 7.11
N TYR A 32 -11.98 -9.60 6.53
CA TYR A 32 -11.91 -10.89 7.22
C TYR A 32 -10.87 -10.91 8.33
N ARG A 33 -9.76 -10.15 8.22
CA ARG A 33 -8.83 -9.91 9.33
C ARG A 33 -9.54 -9.26 10.51
N LYS A 34 -10.35 -8.23 10.28
CA LYS A 34 -11.11 -7.53 11.34
C LYS A 34 -12.11 -8.46 12.04
N GLU A 35 -12.62 -9.46 11.34
CA GLU A 35 -13.50 -10.50 11.90
C GLU A 35 -12.74 -11.64 12.62
N GLY A 36 -11.40 -11.53 12.74
CA GLY A 36 -10.56 -12.47 13.48
C GLY A 36 -10.00 -13.64 12.66
N CYS A 37 -10.21 -13.65 11.34
CA CYS A 37 -9.69 -14.71 10.48
C CYS A 37 -8.18 -14.56 10.30
N LYS A 38 -7.49 -15.70 10.16
CA LYS A 38 -6.14 -15.72 9.58
C LYS A 38 -6.27 -15.52 8.07
N VAL A 39 -5.63 -14.48 7.53
CA VAL A 39 -5.74 -14.15 6.10
C VAL A 39 -4.46 -14.55 5.36
N ILE A 40 -4.62 -15.21 4.22
CA ILE A 40 -3.56 -15.46 3.23
C ILE A 40 -3.95 -14.68 1.99
N SER A 41 -3.12 -13.75 1.53
CA SER A 41 -3.37 -12.98 0.31
C SER A 41 -2.28 -13.20 -0.72
N ASN A 42 -2.64 -13.12 -1.99
CA ASN A 42 -1.70 -13.15 -3.10
C ASN A 42 -2.16 -12.19 -4.20
N ASP A 43 -1.19 -11.53 -4.82
CA ASP A 43 -1.37 -10.76 -6.05
C ASP A 43 -0.08 -10.76 -6.87
N ILE A 44 -0.17 -10.65 -8.19
CA ILE A 44 0.99 -10.56 -9.08
C ILE A 44 1.59 -9.15 -9.09
N GLN A 45 0.78 -8.14 -8.77
CA GLN A 45 1.20 -6.75 -8.78
C GLN A 45 1.87 -6.38 -7.45
N TYR A 46 3.13 -5.93 -7.50
CA TYR A 46 3.88 -5.56 -6.29
C TYR A 46 3.19 -4.47 -5.46
N TYR A 47 2.51 -3.52 -6.10
CA TYR A 47 1.73 -2.50 -5.40
C TYR A 47 0.60 -3.14 -4.54
N SER A 48 -0.09 -4.15 -5.08
CA SER A 48 -1.12 -4.89 -4.37
C SER A 48 -0.50 -5.68 -3.21
N TYR A 49 0.68 -6.26 -3.40
CA TYR A 49 1.43 -6.89 -2.32
C TYR A 49 1.72 -5.91 -1.17
N VAL A 50 2.26 -4.72 -1.45
CA VAL A 50 2.58 -3.69 -0.44
C VAL A 50 1.34 -3.30 0.38
N ILE A 51 0.22 -3.04 -0.30
CA ILE A 51 -1.05 -2.67 0.36
C ILE A 51 -1.56 -3.83 1.21
N ASN A 52 -1.59 -5.05 0.67
CA ASN A 52 -2.06 -6.22 1.40
C ASN A 52 -1.16 -6.53 2.61
N LYS A 53 0.16 -6.39 2.46
CA LYS A 53 1.13 -6.54 3.56
C LYS A 53 0.79 -5.60 4.71
N TYR A 54 0.55 -4.32 4.40
CA TYR A 54 0.14 -3.36 5.42
C TYR A 54 -1.25 -3.65 6.01
N LEU A 55 -2.27 -3.88 5.18
CA LEU A 55 -3.64 -4.12 5.64
C LEU A 55 -3.82 -5.43 6.42
N ILE A 56 -2.99 -6.44 6.17
CA ILE A 56 -3.11 -7.78 6.78
C ILE A 56 -2.12 -7.99 7.92
N GLU A 57 -0.92 -7.42 7.85
CA GLU A 57 0.12 -7.62 8.87
C GLU A 57 0.45 -6.37 9.67
N GLY A 58 0.26 -5.18 9.09
CA GLY A 58 0.62 -3.91 9.73
C GLY A 58 -0.23 -3.60 10.97
N SER A 59 0.37 -2.84 11.89
CA SER A 59 -0.29 -2.14 12.98
C SER A 59 -0.63 -0.70 12.59
N GLU A 60 -1.66 -0.12 13.21
CA GLU A 60 -2.20 1.19 12.83
C GLU A 60 -1.32 2.38 13.26
N ASN A 61 -0.16 2.16 13.88
CA ASN A 61 0.65 3.23 14.50
C ASN A 61 1.87 3.61 13.65
N ILE A 62 1.67 4.35 12.56
CA ILE A 62 2.75 5.06 11.88
C ILE A 62 2.94 6.42 12.54
N ASP A 63 4.19 6.81 12.78
CA ASP A 63 4.53 8.12 13.34
C ASP A 63 4.14 9.25 12.38
N GLU A 64 3.16 10.07 12.77
CA GLU A 64 2.68 11.21 11.99
C GLU A 64 3.76 12.29 11.78
N SER A 65 4.78 12.37 12.66
CA SER A 65 5.91 13.28 12.46
C SER A 65 6.79 12.86 11.29
N LEU A 66 6.90 11.55 11.03
CA LEU A 66 7.60 11.01 9.88
C LEU A 66 6.82 11.25 8.58
N ILE A 67 5.49 11.16 8.63
CA ILE A 67 4.64 11.51 7.48
C ILE A 67 4.79 12.99 7.15
N SER A 68 4.73 13.84 8.17
CA SER A 68 4.91 15.29 8.02
C SER A 68 6.28 15.63 7.43
N SER A 69 7.35 14.89 7.76
CA SER A 69 8.67 15.14 7.18
C SER A 69 8.77 14.74 5.71
N LEU A 70 8.08 13.67 5.29
CA LEU A 70 7.98 13.25 3.89
C LEU A 70 7.20 14.28 3.04
N ASP A 71 6.16 14.88 3.62
CA ASP A 71 5.37 15.94 2.96
C ASP A 71 6.17 17.22 2.71
N LEU A 72 7.28 17.42 3.42
CA LEU A 72 8.18 18.57 3.25
C LEU A 72 9.31 18.34 2.23
N LEU A 73 9.43 17.12 1.67
CA LEU A 73 10.44 16.84 0.66
C LEU A 73 10.23 17.67 -0.61
N GLU A 74 11.32 18.17 -1.18
CA GLU A 74 11.35 18.77 -2.50
C GLU A 74 11.03 17.72 -3.58
N ASP A 75 10.37 18.16 -4.64
CA ASP A 75 9.99 17.33 -5.79
C ASP A 75 11.26 16.75 -6.48
N VAL A 76 11.22 15.47 -6.85
CA VAL A 76 12.33 14.78 -7.52
C VAL A 76 11.85 14.10 -8.78
N ASP A 77 12.57 14.28 -9.88
CA ASP A 77 12.32 13.57 -11.13
C ASP A 77 12.84 12.13 -10.97
N GLY A 78 11.93 11.15 -10.96
CA GLY A 78 12.26 9.75 -10.76
C GLY A 78 11.41 8.81 -11.61
N PHE A 79 11.28 7.56 -11.15
CA PHE A 79 10.63 6.51 -11.92
C PHE A 79 9.17 6.84 -12.26
N ILE A 80 8.42 7.43 -11.34
CA ILE A 80 7.01 7.78 -11.56
C ILE A 80 6.88 8.88 -12.59
N PHE A 81 7.63 9.98 -12.42
CA PHE A 81 7.64 11.08 -13.37
C PHE A 81 8.00 10.59 -14.78
N GLU A 82 9.10 9.87 -14.91
CA GLU A 82 9.64 9.39 -16.20
C GLU A 82 8.70 8.42 -16.95
N ASN A 83 7.86 7.66 -16.22
CA ASN A 83 7.09 6.58 -16.84
C ASN A 83 5.57 6.77 -16.82
N TYR A 84 5.04 7.76 -16.08
CA TYR A 84 3.60 7.91 -15.87
C TYR A 84 3.07 9.34 -15.92
N CYS A 85 3.94 10.36 -15.99
CA CYS A 85 3.56 11.76 -16.13
C CYS A 85 3.67 12.26 -17.58
N ALA A 86 2.85 13.23 -17.95
CA ALA A 86 2.83 13.77 -19.31
C ALA A 86 4.09 14.60 -19.60
N GLY A 87 4.58 15.36 -18.61
CA GLY A 87 5.74 16.24 -18.76
C GLY A 87 7.08 15.55 -18.98
N SER A 88 7.18 14.24 -18.73
CA SER A 88 8.38 13.45 -19.05
C SER A 88 8.47 13.07 -20.54
N GLY A 89 7.42 13.30 -21.33
CA GLY A 89 7.35 12.82 -22.70
C GLY A 89 7.05 11.33 -22.83
N SER A 90 6.69 10.65 -21.74
CA SER A 90 6.27 9.24 -21.73
C SER A 90 5.00 8.95 -22.53
N GLY A 91 4.23 10.00 -22.88
CA GLY A 91 2.92 9.88 -23.53
C GLY A 91 1.82 9.36 -22.60
N ARG A 92 2.09 9.20 -21.31
CA ARG A 92 1.14 8.74 -20.28
C ARG A 92 0.74 9.90 -19.38
N ASN A 93 -0.46 9.84 -18.81
CA ASN A 93 -1.00 10.92 -17.99
C ASN A 93 -1.77 10.35 -16.78
N TYR A 94 -1.14 9.42 -16.07
CA TYR A 94 -1.72 8.83 -14.86
C TYR A 94 -1.55 9.74 -13.64
N PHE A 95 -0.48 10.55 -13.62
CA PHE A 95 -0.17 11.53 -12.59
C PHE A 95 0.10 12.89 -13.20
N THR A 96 -0.19 13.96 -12.45
CA THR A 96 0.37 15.29 -12.74
C THR A 96 1.88 15.27 -12.51
N ASP A 97 2.62 16.15 -13.19
CA ASP A 97 4.07 16.21 -13.06
C ASP A 97 4.51 16.40 -11.59
N SER A 98 3.87 17.33 -10.87
CA SER A 98 4.17 17.56 -9.45
C SER A 98 3.82 16.34 -8.58
N ASN A 99 2.67 15.69 -8.78
CA ASN A 99 2.32 14.50 -7.99
C ASN A 99 3.31 13.35 -8.25
N GLY A 100 3.69 13.12 -9.51
CA GLY A 100 4.66 12.09 -9.86
C GLY A 100 6.03 12.33 -9.22
N LYS A 101 6.52 13.58 -9.29
CA LYS A 101 7.80 13.98 -8.68
C LYS A 101 7.76 13.92 -7.15
N LYS A 102 6.64 14.29 -6.54
CA LYS A 102 6.43 14.17 -5.11
C LYS A 102 6.43 12.71 -4.66
N CYS A 103 5.78 11.83 -5.42
CA CYS A 103 5.79 10.40 -5.18
C CYS A 103 7.19 9.82 -5.29
N ASP A 104 7.97 10.23 -6.29
CA ASP A 104 9.36 9.81 -6.43
C ASP A 104 10.21 10.25 -5.24
N ALA A 105 10.08 11.51 -4.79
CA ALA A 105 10.79 12.02 -3.62
C ALA A 105 10.47 11.18 -2.36
N ILE A 106 9.19 10.95 -2.08
CA ILE A 106 8.73 10.15 -0.94
C ILE A 106 9.26 8.71 -1.03
N ARG A 107 9.15 8.07 -2.20
CA ARG A 107 9.53 6.66 -2.38
C ARG A 107 11.04 6.47 -2.24
N ILE A 108 11.83 7.42 -2.74
CA ILE A 108 13.29 7.43 -2.58
C ILE A 108 13.68 7.59 -1.11
N GLU A 109 13.04 8.51 -0.39
CA GLU A 109 13.35 8.74 1.02
C GLU A 109 12.96 7.54 1.90
N ILE A 110 11.79 6.93 1.67
CA ILE A 110 11.38 5.71 2.38
C ILE A 110 12.41 4.59 2.17
N GLU A 111 12.89 4.39 0.94
CA GLU A 111 13.91 3.40 0.62
C GLU A 111 15.26 3.71 1.29
N ARG A 112 15.64 5.00 1.35
CA ARG A 112 16.85 5.45 2.05
C ARG A 112 16.76 5.18 3.56
N LEU A 113 15.63 5.51 4.18
CA LEU A 113 15.40 5.26 5.61
C LEU A 113 15.46 3.77 5.93
N PHE A 114 14.84 2.93 5.10
CA PHE A 114 14.83 1.48 5.29
C PHE A 114 16.21 0.85 5.10
N SER A 115 16.92 1.21 4.02
CA SER A 115 18.27 0.70 3.76
C SER A 115 19.31 1.11 4.81
N GLN A 116 19.06 2.21 5.54
CA GLN A 116 19.87 2.65 6.67
C GLN A 116 19.42 2.07 8.03
N ASN A 117 18.42 1.18 8.04
CA ASN A 117 17.81 0.61 9.25
C ASN A 117 17.25 1.68 10.22
N LEU A 118 16.80 2.83 9.69
CA LEU A 118 16.19 3.89 10.50
C LEU A 118 14.70 3.67 10.74
N ILE A 119 14.06 2.83 9.92
CA ILE A 119 12.66 2.42 10.05
C ILE A 119 12.57 0.89 9.96
N SER A 120 11.54 0.30 10.56
CA SER A 120 11.28 -1.14 10.47
C SER A 120 10.66 -1.52 9.13
N GLU A 121 10.65 -2.82 8.80
CA GLU A 121 9.97 -3.35 7.62
C GLU A 121 8.46 -3.03 7.65
N GLU A 122 7.84 -3.10 8.83
CA GLU A 122 6.44 -2.74 9.03
C GLU A 122 6.19 -1.25 8.69
N THR A 123 7.03 -0.35 9.21
CA THR A 123 6.95 1.08 8.90
C THR A 123 7.21 1.34 7.42
N TYR A 124 8.17 0.65 6.80
CA TYR A 124 8.46 0.75 5.37
C TYR A 124 7.23 0.41 4.52
N PHE A 125 6.61 -0.76 4.74
CA PHE A 125 5.40 -1.14 3.99
C PHE A 125 4.22 -0.24 4.30
N GLY A 126 4.06 0.22 5.54
CA GLY A 126 3.01 1.15 5.92
C GLY A 126 3.13 2.52 5.22
N LEU A 127 4.34 3.08 5.16
CA LEU A 127 4.61 4.34 4.47
C LEU A 127 4.43 4.19 2.95
N LEU A 128 4.91 3.09 2.35
CA LEU A 128 4.68 2.83 0.93
C LEU A 128 3.19 2.67 0.60
N ALA A 129 2.44 1.95 1.43
CA ALA A 129 0.99 1.80 1.25
C ALA A 129 0.28 3.16 1.34
N ARG A 130 0.61 4.00 2.34
CA ARG A 130 0.07 5.37 2.47
C ARG A 130 0.42 6.24 1.25
N SER A 131 1.65 6.15 0.74
CA SER A 131 2.09 6.88 -0.47
C SER A 131 1.29 6.54 -1.73
N CYS A 132 0.80 5.29 -1.83
CA CYS A 132 -0.08 4.85 -2.91
C CYS A 132 -1.52 5.36 -2.75
N GLU A 133 -1.97 5.70 -1.54
CA GLU A 133 -3.30 6.27 -1.28
C GLU A 133 -3.40 7.77 -1.59
N PHE A 134 -2.32 8.55 -1.41
CA PHE A 134 -2.27 9.99 -1.77
C PHE A 134 -2.57 10.30 -3.24
N ASN A 135 -2.61 9.26 -4.06
CA ASN A 135 -2.78 9.29 -5.49
C ASN A 135 -4.20 8.93 -5.96
N ARG A 136 -5.15 8.74 -5.03
CA ARG A 136 -6.57 8.55 -5.32
C ARG A 136 -7.39 9.82 -5.12
#